data_AF-A0A7W9LUB3-F1
#
_entry.id   AF-A0A7W9LUB3-F1
#
_cell.length_a   1.000
_cell.length_b   1.000
_cell.length_c   1.000
_cell.angle_alpha   90.00
_cell.angle_beta   90.00
_cell.angle_gamma   90.00
#
_symmetry.space_group_name_H-M   'P 1'
#
loop_
_entity.id
_entity.type
_entity.pdbx_description
1 polymer ?
#
loop_
_entity_poly.entity_id
_entity_poly.type
_entity_poly.pdbx_seq_one_letter_code
_entity_poly.pdbx_strand_id
1 'polypeptide(L)'
;MSDAAQGGTTRLRQTGETARAEASATTDQARQAAGEVAGTAVDQAKAVAGEARQQAGAVAQDLRGRAMHEVEEQTRRAAGSLRQWADDLAGLAENARSGSPARGLAAQAADGGHRAADYLDEQGAEGALTDVQDFARRRPGMFLGGALLAGLAVGRLVKAAGKSDGSPERSDGAPERTQRSEVPAEGQPTALPSGPPPEMQPSVGMPPGGTSARPYPEV
;
A
#
# COMPACT_ATOMS: atom_id res chain seq x y z
N MET A 1 -6.63 54.50 18.63
CA MET A 1 -6.81 53.33 17.73
C MET A 1 -5.97 52.10 18.14
N SER A 2 -5.39 52.04 19.36
CA SER A 2 -4.40 51.01 19.72
C SER A 2 -4.96 49.81 20.53
N ASP A 3 -6.24 49.82 20.86
CA ASP A 3 -6.88 48.83 21.74
C ASP A 3 -7.40 47.60 20.96
N ALA A 4 -7.84 47.80 19.72
CA ALA A 4 -8.38 46.73 18.86
C ALA A 4 -7.32 45.69 18.41
N ALA A 5 -6.04 46.08 18.36
CA ALA A 5 -4.95 45.18 17.96
C ALA A 5 -4.55 44.20 19.07
N GLN A 6 -4.70 44.58 20.34
CA GLN A 6 -4.30 43.75 21.49
C GLN A 6 -5.32 42.63 21.79
N GLY A 7 -6.61 42.88 21.53
CA GLY A 7 -7.66 41.86 21.68
C GLY A 7 -7.54 40.68 20.69
N GLY A 8 -6.98 40.93 19.49
CA GLY A 8 -6.74 39.89 18.49
C GLY A 8 -5.62 38.93 18.89
N THR A 9 -4.52 39.45 19.43
CA THR A 9 -3.38 38.63 19.88
C THR A 9 -3.72 37.74 21.09
N THR A 10 -4.59 38.22 21.99
CA THR A 10 -5.03 37.44 23.16
C THR A 10 -5.95 36.29 22.78
N ARG A 11 -6.87 36.51 21.82
CA ARG A 11 -7.75 35.44 21.32
C ARG A 11 -7.00 34.38 20.52
N LEU A 12 -6.01 34.75 19.71
CA LEU A 12 -5.15 33.79 19.01
C LEU A 12 -4.30 32.95 19.98
N ARG A 13 -3.79 33.55 21.05
CA ARG A 13 -3.06 32.80 22.09
C ARG A 13 -3.96 31.80 22.81
N GLN A 14 -5.15 32.24 23.20
CA GLN A 14 -6.12 31.39 23.89
C GLN A 14 -6.58 30.23 23.00
N THR A 15 -6.86 30.46 21.71
CA THR A 15 -7.19 29.37 20.77
C THR A 15 -6.02 28.44 20.52
N GLY A 16 -4.78 28.96 20.44
CA GLY A 16 -3.58 28.14 20.32
C GLY A 16 -3.30 27.27 21.55
N GLU A 17 -3.57 27.79 22.76
CA GLU A 17 -3.44 27.04 24.01
C GLU A 17 -4.51 25.95 24.14
N THR A 18 -5.76 26.25 23.77
CA THR A 18 -6.83 25.25 23.76
C THR A 18 -6.56 24.14 22.74
N ALA A 19 -6.16 24.50 21.51
CA ALA A 19 -5.82 23.53 20.48
C ALA A 19 -4.62 22.65 20.89
N ARG A 20 -3.63 23.22 21.59
CA ARG A 20 -2.47 22.48 22.09
C ARG A 20 -2.81 21.57 23.27
N ALA A 21 -3.70 22.01 24.16
CA ALA A 21 -4.20 21.20 25.26
C ALA A 21 -5.02 20.00 24.75
N GLU A 22 -5.89 20.24 23.76
CA GLU A 22 -6.73 19.22 23.13
C GLU A 22 -5.92 18.24 22.28
N ALA A 23 -4.91 18.73 21.55
CA ALA A 23 -3.95 17.89 20.85
C ALA A 23 -3.08 17.07 21.80
N SER A 24 -2.67 17.62 22.95
CA SER A 24 -1.89 16.89 23.96
C SER A 24 -2.74 15.80 24.61
N ALA A 25 -3.99 16.11 24.98
CA ALA A 25 -4.93 15.14 25.53
C ALA A 25 -5.23 13.99 24.54
N THR A 26 -5.43 14.31 23.26
CA THR A 26 -5.61 13.32 22.20
C THR A 26 -4.34 12.49 21.98
N THR A 27 -3.16 13.11 22.02
CA THR A 27 -1.88 12.41 21.87
C THR A 27 -1.60 11.48 23.03
N ASP A 28 -1.93 11.89 24.26
CA ASP A 28 -1.74 11.07 25.46
C ASP A 28 -2.73 9.89 25.51
N GLN A 29 -3.98 10.10 25.11
CA GLN A 29 -4.96 9.02 24.91
C GLN A 29 -4.52 8.05 23.82
N ALA A 30 -4.06 8.57 22.68
CA ALA A 30 -3.55 7.75 21.58
C ALA A 30 -2.29 6.98 22.00
N ARG A 31 -1.41 7.56 22.82
CA ARG A 31 -0.22 6.89 23.36
C ARG A 31 -0.58 5.80 24.37
N GLN A 32 -1.56 6.01 25.23
CA GLN A 32 -2.04 4.99 26.17
C GLN A 32 -2.69 3.82 25.43
N ALA A 33 -3.63 4.11 24.51
CA ALA A 33 -4.28 3.09 23.70
C ALA A 33 -3.29 2.35 22.79
N ALA A 34 -2.34 3.08 22.18
CA ALA A 34 -1.28 2.48 21.39
C ALA A 34 -0.30 1.67 22.25
N GLY A 35 -0.06 2.03 23.51
CA GLY A 35 0.81 1.30 24.42
C GLY A 35 0.26 -0.09 24.78
N GLU A 36 -1.05 -0.19 25.08
CA GLU A 36 -1.71 -1.47 25.37
C GLU A 36 -1.83 -2.37 24.13
N VAL A 37 -2.18 -1.80 22.98
CA VAL A 37 -2.27 -2.54 21.73
C VAL A 37 -0.89 -2.93 21.21
N ALA A 38 0.14 -2.08 21.37
CA ALA A 38 1.50 -2.38 20.96
C ALA A 38 2.07 -3.57 21.75
N GLY A 39 1.80 -3.69 23.05
CA GLY A 39 2.26 -4.84 23.84
C GLY A 39 1.76 -6.17 23.27
N THR A 40 0.46 -6.27 23.02
CA THR A 40 -0.18 -7.51 22.54
C THR A 40 0.13 -7.78 21.05
N ALA A 41 0.13 -6.73 20.22
CA ALA A 41 0.42 -6.84 18.79
C ALA A 41 1.90 -7.17 18.54
N VAL A 42 2.83 -6.70 19.37
CA VAL A 42 4.26 -7.02 19.25
C VAL A 42 4.49 -8.51 19.49
N ASP A 43 3.82 -9.13 20.46
CA ASP A 43 4.01 -10.54 20.75
C ASP A 43 3.41 -11.46 19.67
N GLN A 44 2.25 -11.10 19.11
CA GLN A 44 1.70 -11.79 17.95
C GLN A 44 2.55 -11.55 16.69
N ALA A 45 3.06 -10.33 16.50
CA ALA A 45 3.94 -10.00 15.39
C ALA A 45 5.28 -10.75 15.47
N LYS A 46 5.83 -11.03 16.66
CA LYS A 46 7.03 -11.86 16.81
C LYS A 46 6.79 -13.30 16.35
N ALA A 47 5.63 -13.87 16.68
CA ALA A 47 5.27 -15.22 16.26
C ALA A 47 5.13 -15.31 14.73
N VAL A 48 4.38 -14.37 14.14
CA VAL A 48 4.20 -14.29 12.67
C VAL A 48 5.53 -13.95 11.97
N ALA A 49 6.36 -13.07 12.53
CA ALA A 49 7.65 -12.71 11.95
C ALA A 49 8.63 -13.89 11.96
N GLY A 50 8.59 -14.76 12.98
CA GLY A 50 9.43 -15.96 13.05
C GLY A 50 9.12 -16.96 11.93
N GLU A 51 7.85 -17.15 11.62
CA GLU A 51 7.39 -18.02 10.54
C GLU A 51 7.55 -17.38 9.16
N ALA A 52 7.18 -16.10 9.03
CA ALA A 52 7.38 -15.34 7.80
C ALA A 52 8.86 -15.23 7.43
N ARG A 53 9.78 -15.12 8.40
CA ARG A 53 11.23 -15.07 8.12
C ARG A 53 11.75 -16.38 7.52
N GLN A 54 11.21 -17.52 7.95
CA GLN A 54 11.60 -18.82 7.40
C GLN A 54 11.09 -18.97 5.96
N GLN A 55 9.83 -18.62 5.72
CA GLN A 55 9.22 -18.69 4.39
C GLN A 55 9.85 -17.66 3.43
N ALA A 56 10.04 -16.42 3.88
CA ALA A 56 10.69 -15.37 3.10
C ALA A 56 12.16 -15.67 2.84
N GLY A 57 12.87 -16.32 3.77
CA GLY A 57 14.25 -16.76 3.58
C GLY A 57 14.39 -17.76 2.45
N ALA A 58 13.48 -18.74 2.37
CA ALA A 58 13.46 -19.72 1.28
C ALA A 58 13.17 -19.06 -0.07
N VAL A 59 12.18 -18.17 -0.14
CA VAL A 59 11.84 -17.42 -1.35
C VAL A 59 12.99 -16.49 -1.77
N ALA A 60 13.62 -15.79 -0.82
CA ALA A 60 14.75 -14.91 -1.11
C ALA A 60 15.97 -15.68 -1.62
N GLN A 61 16.23 -16.88 -1.08
CA GLN A 61 17.33 -17.72 -1.53
C GLN A 61 17.08 -18.30 -2.93
N ASP A 62 15.84 -18.71 -3.21
CA ASP A 62 15.42 -19.15 -4.55
C ASP A 62 15.49 -18.00 -5.57
N LEU A 63 14.98 -16.82 -5.22
CA LEU A 63 15.10 -15.61 -6.05
C LEU A 63 16.55 -15.21 -6.29
N ARG A 64 17.42 -15.30 -5.28
CA ARG A 64 18.86 -15.01 -5.42
C ARG A 64 19.52 -16.00 -6.37
N GLY A 65 19.24 -17.29 -6.21
CA GLY A 65 19.75 -18.34 -7.09
C GLY A 65 19.33 -18.09 -8.54
N ARG A 66 18.04 -17.83 -8.78
CA ARG A 66 17.49 -17.54 -10.11
C ARG A 66 18.06 -16.26 -10.70
N ALA A 67 18.05 -15.15 -9.95
CA ALA A 67 18.60 -13.88 -10.40
C ALA A 67 20.06 -14.03 -10.83
N MET A 68 20.90 -14.70 -10.04
CA MET A 68 22.31 -14.91 -10.42
C MET A 68 22.47 -15.77 -11.69
N HIS A 69 21.55 -16.69 -11.96
CA HIS A 69 21.54 -17.51 -13.17
C HIS A 69 20.93 -16.82 -14.40
N GLU A 70 19.94 -15.93 -14.22
CA GLU A 70 19.22 -15.24 -15.31
C GLU A 70 19.87 -13.91 -15.73
N VAL A 71 20.71 -13.33 -14.86
CA VAL A 71 21.32 -12.01 -15.06
C VAL A 71 22.25 -11.97 -16.29
N GLU A 72 22.95 -13.02 -16.70
CA GLU A 72 23.84 -12.94 -17.87
C GLU A 72 23.11 -12.89 -19.23
N GLU A 73 21.98 -13.59 -19.38
CA GLU A 73 21.21 -13.63 -20.63
C GLU A 73 20.18 -12.50 -20.73
N GLN A 74 19.58 -12.08 -19.61
CA GLN A 74 18.59 -10.99 -19.60
C GLN A 74 19.21 -9.60 -19.57
N THR A 75 20.44 -9.44 -19.07
CA THR A 75 21.13 -8.12 -19.04
C THR A 75 21.30 -7.52 -20.44
N ARG A 76 21.55 -8.34 -21.48
CA ARG A 76 21.67 -7.84 -22.86
C ARG A 76 20.35 -7.33 -23.42
N ARG A 77 19.21 -7.94 -23.07
CA ARG A 77 17.88 -7.44 -23.46
C ARG A 77 17.50 -6.20 -22.66
N ALA A 78 17.77 -6.22 -21.35
CA ALA A 78 17.52 -5.09 -20.47
C ALA A 78 18.31 -3.84 -20.87
N ALA A 79 19.57 -3.99 -21.29
CA ALA A 79 20.39 -2.88 -21.78
C ALA A 79 19.78 -2.20 -23.02
N GLY A 80 19.15 -2.97 -23.92
CA GLY A 80 18.42 -2.43 -25.06
C GLY A 80 17.17 -1.64 -24.64
N SER A 81 16.40 -2.16 -23.69
CA SER A 81 15.23 -1.49 -23.12
C SER A 81 15.59 -0.20 -22.38
N LEU A 82 16.69 -0.21 -21.62
CA LEU A 82 17.18 0.94 -20.87
C LEU A 82 17.64 2.06 -21.80
N ARG A 83 18.26 1.72 -22.95
CA ARG A 83 18.68 2.68 -23.97
C ARG A 83 17.47 3.39 -24.59
N GLN A 84 16.45 2.62 -24.96
CA GLN A 84 15.19 3.15 -25.49
C GLN A 84 14.54 4.14 -24.52
N TRP A 85 14.46 3.79 -23.23
CA TRP A 85 13.89 4.66 -22.20
C TRP A 85 14.73 5.89 -21.94
N ALA A 86 16.06 5.78 -21.97
CA ALA A 86 16.97 6.91 -21.82
C ALA A 86 16.79 7.92 -22.97
N ASP A 87 16.59 7.44 -24.20
CA ASP A 87 16.37 8.31 -25.37
C ASP A 87 14.98 8.99 -25.30
N ASP A 88 13.94 8.28 -24.82
CA ASP A 88 12.60 8.85 -24.59
C ASP A 88 12.59 9.90 -23.44
N LEU A 89 13.33 9.63 -22.37
CA LEU A 89 13.50 10.55 -21.24
C LEU A 89 14.30 11.80 -21.63
N ALA A 90 15.32 11.66 -22.49
CA ALA A 90 16.05 12.80 -23.05
C ALA A 90 15.13 13.69 -23.89
N GLY A 91 14.26 13.10 -24.72
CA GLY A 91 13.26 13.84 -25.50
C GLY A 91 12.20 14.56 -24.64
N LEU A 92 11.86 14.00 -23.47
CA LEU A 92 10.97 14.62 -22.50
C LEU A 92 11.65 15.74 -21.69
N ALA A 93 12.92 15.54 -21.31
CA ALA A 93 13.70 16.53 -20.55
C ALA A 93 14.00 17.78 -21.38
N GLU A 94 14.29 17.62 -22.68
CA GLU A 94 14.48 18.74 -23.62
C GLU A 94 13.21 19.61 -23.76
N ASN A 95 12.04 19.01 -23.51
CA ASN A 95 10.73 19.67 -23.60
C ASN A 95 10.15 20.13 -22.25
N ALA A 96 10.82 19.87 -21.12
CA ALA A 96 10.29 20.17 -19.79
C ALA A 96 10.53 21.64 -19.38
N ARG A 97 9.44 22.38 -19.18
CA ARG A 97 9.44 23.84 -18.99
C ARG A 97 9.96 24.26 -17.61
N SER A 98 10.86 25.24 -17.59
CA SER A 98 11.63 25.70 -16.43
C SER A 98 10.80 26.64 -15.52
N GLY A 99 10.51 26.24 -14.27
CA GLY A 99 9.93 27.20 -13.29
C GLY A 99 9.15 26.66 -12.08
N SER A 100 9.25 25.38 -11.71
CA SER A 100 8.43 24.78 -10.65
C SER A 100 9.10 24.79 -9.25
N PRO A 101 8.33 24.88 -8.14
CA PRO A 101 8.80 24.64 -6.75
C PRO A 101 9.55 23.31 -6.56
N ALA A 102 9.36 22.38 -7.50
CA ALA A 102 10.17 21.17 -7.63
C ALA A 102 11.68 21.45 -7.73
N ARG A 103 12.13 22.66 -8.13
CA ARG A 103 13.56 23.00 -8.22
C ARG A 103 14.27 22.96 -6.86
N GLY A 104 13.60 23.34 -5.77
CA GLY A 104 14.17 23.27 -4.43
C GLY A 104 14.33 21.82 -3.95
N LEU A 105 13.33 20.98 -4.23
CA LEU A 105 13.38 19.55 -3.94
C LEU A 105 14.38 18.82 -4.84
N ALA A 106 14.47 19.21 -6.11
CA ALA A 106 15.44 18.68 -7.05
C ALA A 106 16.87 19.07 -6.66
N ALA A 107 17.09 20.30 -6.18
CA ALA A 107 18.39 20.73 -5.65
C ALA A 107 18.77 19.93 -4.40
N GLN A 108 17.81 19.68 -3.49
CA GLN A 108 18.06 18.90 -2.28
C GLN A 108 18.26 17.40 -2.58
N ALA A 109 17.57 16.88 -3.59
CA ALA A 109 17.81 15.53 -4.10
C ALA A 109 19.16 15.41 -4.82
N ALA A 110 19.58 16.43 -5.57
CA ALA A 110 20.88 16.46 -6.24
C ALA A 110 22.03 16.48 -5.22
N ASP A 111 21.91 17.26 -4.16
CA ASP A 111 22.89 17.31 -3.08
C ASP A 111 22.98 15.97 -2.33
N GLY A 112 21.83 15.33 -2.05
CA GLY A 112 21.80 13.97 -1.52
C GLY A 112 22.40 12.93 -2.46
N GLY A 113 22.19 13.09 -3.78
CA GLY A 113 22.78 12.24 -4.80
C GLY A 113 24.30 12.37 -4.89
N HIS A 114 24.83 13.58 -4.73
CA HIS A 114 26.27 13.81 -4.69
C HIS A 114 26.92 13.11 -3.49
N ARG A 115 26.35 13.27 -2.30
CA ARG A 115 26.82 12.57 -1.10
C ARG A 115 26.72 11.06 -1.22
N ALA A 116 25.68 10.55 -1.89
CA ALA A 116 25.57 9.12 -2.17
C ALA A 116 26.66 8.66 -3.14
N ALA A 117 26.96 9.44 -4.18
CA ALA A 117 28.04 9.14 -5.12
C ALA A 117 29.42 9.17 -4.44
N ASP A 118 29.71 10.20 -3.64
CA ASP A 118 30.96 10.30 -2.87
C ASP A 118 31.10 9.13 -1.89
N TYR A 119 30.01 8.75 -1.21
CA TYR A 119 29.99 7.60 -0.33
C TYR A 119 30.24 6.28 -1.09
N LEU A 120 29.66 6.12 -2.28
CA LEU A 120 29.93 4.94 -3.12
C LEU A 120 31.38 4.91 -3.63
N ASP A 121 31.99 6.06 -3.90
CA ASP A 121 33.38 6.16 -4.33
C ASP A 121 34.35 5.81 -3.19
N GLU A 122 34.08 6.29 -1.97
CA GLU A 122 34.93 6.04 -0.80
C GLU A 122 34.74 4.65 -0.18
N GLN A 123 33.51 4.16 -0.06
CA GLN A 123 33.19 2.90 0.63
C GLN A 123 32.87 1.73 -0.29
N GLY A 124 32.63 1.99 -1.58
CA GLY A 124 32.18 0.98 -2.52
C GLY A 124 30.76 0.46 -2.23
N ALA A 125 30.28 -0.41 -3.12
CA ALA A 125 28.96 -1.03 -2.98
C ALA A 125 28.85 -1.94 -1.74
N GLU A 126 29.96 -2.59 -1.37
CA GLU A 126 30.00 -3.53 -0.24
C GLU A 126 29.91 -2.81 1.11
N GLY A 127 30.58 -1.66 1.24
CA GLY A 127 30.45 -0.77 2.39
C GLY A 127 29.05 -0.16 2.53
N ALA A 128 28.45 0.28 1.41
CA ALA A 128 27.06 0.77 1.41
C ALA A 128 26.03 -0.28 1.85
N LEU A 129 26.18 -1.53 1.39
CA LEU A 129 25.31 -2.62 1.85
C LEU A 129 25.48 -2.90 3.35
N THR A 130 26.72 -2.86 3.84
CA THR A 130 27.04 -3.09 5.25
C THR A 130 26.38 -2.02 6.13
N ASP A 131 26.43 -0.76 5.72
CA ASP A 131 25.83 0.35 6.46
C ASP A 131 24.30 0.33 6.44
N VAL A 132 23.69 -0.02 5.30
CA VAL A 132 22.24 -0.23 5.23
C VAL A 132 21.82 -1.38 6.15
N GLN A 133 22.59 -2.47 6.18
CA GLN A 133 22.32 -3.60 7.06
C GLN A 133 22.47 -3.20 8.53
N ASP A 134 23.48 -2.42 8.88
CA ASP A 134 23.71 -1.96 10.25
C ASP A 134 22.63 -0.96 10.69
N PHE A 135 22.20 -0.06 9.80
CA PHE A 135 21.06 0.82 10.02
C PHE A 135 19.76 0.03 10.26
N ALA A 136 19.49 -0.98 9.45
CA ALA A 136 18.30 -1.83 9.59
C ALA A 136 18.29 -2.57 10.95
N ARG A 137 19.45 -3.03 11.41
CA ARG A 137 19.60 -3.68 12.73
C ARG A 137 19.45 -2.71 13.89
N ARG A 138 19.99 -1.49 13.77
CA ARG A 138 19.95 -0.46 14.83
C ARG A 138 18.58 0.22 14.94
N ARG A 139 17.86 0.38 13.83
CA ARG A 139 16.60 1.12 13.76
C ARG A 139 15.53 0.37 12.94
N PRO A 140 15.07 -0.80 13.43
CA PRO A 140 14.16 -1.67 12.66
C PRO A 140 12.84 -0.98 12.27
N GLY A 141 12.27 -0.14 13.15
CA GLY A 141 11.00 0.54 12.87
C GLY A 141 11.06 1.56 11.72
N MET A 142 12.12 2.38 11.66
CA MET A 142 12.29 3.33 10.56
C MET A 142 12.64 2.64 9.25
N PHE A 143 13.45 1.59 9.31
CA PHE A 143 13.76 0.80 8.12
C PHE A 143 12.50 0.14 7.55
N LEU A 144 11.69 -0.53 8.38
CA LEU A 144 10.42 -1.14 7.95
C LEU A 144 9.43 -0.10 7.40
N GLY A 145 9.27 1.04 8.08
CA GLY A 145 8.40 2.12 7.61
C GLY A 145 8.86 2.72 6.28
N GLY A 146 10.17 2.98 6.14
CA GLY A 146 10.77 3.48 4.92
C GLY A 146 10.67 2.48 3.76
N ALA A 147 10.96 1.20 4.02
CA ALA A 147 10.86 0.14 3.03
C ALA A 147 9.42 -0.07 2.54
N LEU A 148 8.42 0.06 3.42
CA LEU A 148 7.00 0.02 3.04
C LEU A 148 6.63 1.17 2.09
N LEU A 149 7.03 2.40 2.43
CA LEU A 149 6.77 3.57 1.61
C LEU A 149 7.50 3.47 0.25
N ALA A 150 8.77 3.08 0.26
CA ALA A 150 9.57 2.89 -0.95
C ALA A 150 8.99 1.77 -1.82
N GLY A 151 8.61 0.64 -1.21
CA GLY A 151 8.00 -0.50 -1.89
C GLY A 151 6.65 -0.12 -2.51
N LEU A 152 5.82 0.68 -1.84
CA LEU A 152 4.57 1.17 -2.41
C LEU A 152 4.82 2.12 -3.60
N ALA A 153 5.82 3.00 -3.49
CA ALA A 153 6.19 3.91 -4.59
C ALA A 153 6.66 3.13 -5.83
N VAL A 154 7.58 2.18 -5.65
CA VAL A 154 8.07 1.30 -6.73
C VAL A 154 6.94 0.44 -7.28
N GLY A 155 6.12 -0.16 -6.43
CA GLY A 155 4.98 -0.97 -6.85
C GLY A 155 3.94 -0.19 -7.64
N ARG A 156 3.70 1.08 -7.27
CA ARG A 156 2.82 1.99 -8.02
C ARG A 156 3.42 2.36 -9.37
N LEU A 157 4.74 2.56 -9.47
CA LEU A 157 5.45 2.80 -10.72
C LEU A 157 5.38 1.59 -11.67
N VAL A 158 5.68 0.39 -11.18
CA VAL A 158 5.56 -0.85 -11.96
C VAL A 158 4.12 -1.07 -12.43
N LYS A 159 3.13 -0.84 -11.56
CA LYS A 159 1.70 -0.93 -11.90
C LYS A 159 1.27 0.10 -12.95
N ALA A 160 1.87 1.29 -12.93
CA ALA A 160 1.58 2.37 -13.88
C ALA A 160 2.27 2.12 -15.23
N ALA A 161 3.54 1.68 -15.22
CA ALA A 161 4.29 1.32 -16.42
C ALA A 161 3.61 0.18 -17.19
N GLY A 162 3.10 -0.85 -16.49
CA GLY A 162 2.33 -1.94 -17.11
C GLY A 162 0.93 -1.57 -17.59
N LYS A 163 0.47 -0.32 -17.40
CA LYS A 163 -0.80 0.20 -17.94
C LYS A 163 -0.60 1.16 -19.11
N SER A 164 0.64 1.49 -19.45
CA SER A 164 0.99 2.44 -20.51
C SER A 164 1.29 1.79 -21.86
N ASP A 165 1.24 0.45 -21.97
CA ASP A 165 1.18 -0.21 -23.27
C ASP A 165 -0.24 -0.09 -23.85
N GLY A 166 -0.43 0.97 -24.64
CA GLY A 166 -1.62 1.16 -25.45
C GLY A 166 -1.78 0.02 -26.44
N SER A 167 -2.82 -0.80 -26.25
CA SER A 167 -3.44 -1.44 -27.40
C SER A 167 -4.26 -0.37 -28.14
N PRO A 168 -4.03 -0.15 -29.44
CA PRO A 168 -4.75 0.85 -30.22
C PRO A 168 -6.23 0.47 -30.30
N GLU A 169 -7.06 1.50 -30.39
CA GLU A 169 -8.46 1.40 -30.78
C GLU A 169 -8.63 0.38 -31.91
N ARG A 170 -9.29 -0.76 -31.61
CA ARG A 170 -10.03 -1.50 -32.62
C ARG A 170 -11.44 -0.92 -32.66
N SER A 171 -11.57 0.25 -33.26
CA SER A 171 -12.78 0.60 -33.98
C SER A 171 -12.71 -0.13 -35.33
N ASP A 172 -13.20 -1.36 -35.39
CA ASP A 172 -13.77 -1.91 -36.63
C ASP A 172 -14.59 -3.17 -36.34
N GLY A 173 -15.87 -3.14 -36.74
CA GLY A 173 -16.73 -4.31 -36.89
C GLY A 173 -17.62 -4.67 -35.70
N ALA A 174 -18.82 -4.08 -35.65
CA ALA A 174 -19.99 -4.77 -35.09
C ALA A 174 -20.17 -6.15 -35.77
N PRO A 175 -20.75 -7.14 -35.08
CA PRO A 175 -22.20 -7.23 -35.19
C PRO A 175 -22.90 -7.32 -33.82
N GLU A 176 -24.06 -6.66 -33.77
CA GLU A 176 -25.21 -6.90 -32.91
C GLU A 176 -25.07 -7.95 -31.79
N ARG A 177 -25.12 -7.46 -30.54
CA ARG A 177 -26.01 -8.06 -29.54
C ARG A 177 -26.74 -6.94 -28.79
N THR A 178 -27.91 -6.63 -29.35
CA THR A 178 -29.15 -6.20 -28.69
C THR A 178 -28.98 -5.50 -27.34
N GLN A 179 -28.99 -4.16 -27.39
CA GLN A 179 -29.34 -3.32 -26.26
C GLN A 179 -30.77 -3.65 -25.81
N ARG A 180 -30.95 -4.13 -24.57
CA ARG A 180 -32.20 -3.94 -23.84
C ARG A 180 -31.99 -2.79 -22.87
N SER A 181 -32.45 -1.62 -23.29
CA SER A 181 -32.63 -0.44 -22.44
C SER A 181 -33.77 -0.72 -21.46
N GLU A 182 -33.51 -0.59 -20.16
CA GLU A 182 -34.57 -0.37 -19.18
C GLU A 182 -34.41 1.04 -18.60
N VAL A 183 -35.37 1.88 -19.00
CA VAL A 183 -35.60 3.26 -18.57
C VAL A 183 -36.44 3.18 -17.29
N PRO A 184 -36.16 3.93 -16.21
CA PRO A 184 -37.05 3.99 -15.06
C PRO A 184 -38.23 4.91 -15.39
N ALA A 185 -39.44 4.34 -15.48
CA ALA A 185 -40.67 5.11 -15.62
C ALA A 185 -41.73 4.58 -14.64
N GLU A 186 -42.28 5.50 -13.87
CA GLU A 186 -43.32 5.36 -12.86
C GLU A 186 -44.64 4.80 -13.43
N GLY A 187 -45.40 4.07 -12.60
CA GLY A 187 -46.84 3.84 -12.78
C GLY A 187 -47.30 2.38 -12.86
N GLN A 188 -47.97 1.90 -11.80
CA GLN A 188 -48.81 0.69 -11.76
C GLN A 188 -49.98 0.77 -12.78
N PRO A 189 -50.70 -0.30 -13.22
CA PRO A 189 -51.06 -1.51 -12.43
C PRO A 189 -51.14 -2.88 -13.16
N THR A 190 -51.09 -3.95 -12.34
CA THR A 190 -51.70 -5.31 -12.48
C THR A 190 -51.44 -6.14 -13.75
N ALA A 191 -50.63 -7.20 -13.62
CA ALA A 191 -50.97 -8.59 -14.01
C ALA A 191 -49.87 -9.58 -13.53
N LEU A 192 -50.27 -10.58 -12.75
CA LEU A 192 -49.42 -11.67 -12.25
C LEU A 192 -49.01 -12.63 -13.37
N PRO A 193 -47.76 -13.16 -13.37
CA PRO A 193 -47.53 -14.54 -13.80
C PRO A 193 -47.07 -15.42 -12.64
N SER A 194 -47.81 -16.52 -12.48
CA SER A 194 -47.69 -17.56 -11.46
C SER A 194 -46.31 -18.22 -11.41
N GLY A 195 -45.70 -18.21 -10.23
CA GLY A 195 -44.67 -19.15 -9.80
C GLY A 195 -44.98 -19.59 -8.37
N PRO A 196 -44.75 -20.87 -7.99
CA PRO A 196 -45.04 -21.34 -6.64
C PRO A 196 -44.18 -20.58 -5.61
N PRO A 197 -44.76 -20.17 -4.46
CA PRO A 197 -44.03 -19.39 -3.47
C PRO A 197 -42.93 -20.22 -2.78
N PRO A 198 -41.81 -19.60 -2.35
CA PRO A 198 -40.89 -20.25 -1.43
C PRO A 198 -41.57 -20.45 -0.08
N GLU A 199 -41.67 -21.70 0.37
CA GLU A 199 -42.15 -22.03 1.72
C GLU A 199 -41.18 -21.48 2.78
N MET A 200 -41.64 -20.52 3.57
CA MET A 200 -41.04 -20.17 4.84
C MET A 200 -41.32 -21.32 5.82
N GLN A 201 -40.29 -22.04 6.27
CA GLN A 201 -40.48 -23.00 7.36
C GLN A 201 -40.56 -22.24 8.69
N PRO A 202 -41.68 -22.32 9.43
CA PRO A 202 -41.74 -21.79 10.78
C PRO A 202 -40.97 -22.70 11.73
N SER A 203 -40.12 -22.08 12.54
CA SER A 203 -39.63 -22.64 13.79
C SER A 203 -40.82 -22.86 14.74
N VAL A 204 -40.84 -23.97 15.48
CA VAL A 204 -41.30 -24.14 16.89
C VAL A 204 -41.57 -25.62 17.20
N GLY A 205 -41.01 -26.11 18.33
CA GLY A 205 -41.73 -27.05 19.21
C GLY A 205 -41.17 -28.48 19.41
N MET A 206 -40.38 -28.67 20.47
CA MET A 206 -40.27 -29.90 21.31
C MET A 206 -41.66 -30.20 21.96
N PRO A 207 -42.05 -31.40 22.52
CA PRO A 207 -41.29 -32.51 23.15
C PRO A 207 -41.96 -33.92 22.99
N PRO A 208 -41.89 -34.92 23.92
CA PRO A 208 -40.79 -35.48 24.74
C PRO A 208 -40.58 -37.02 24.53
N GLY A 209 -39.47 -37.55 25.07
CA GLY A 209 -39.44 -38.87 25.71
C GLY A 209 -38.91 -40.05 24.89
N GLY A 210 -37.90 -40.75 25.41
CA GLY A 210 -37.45 -42.04 24.88
C GLY A 210 -36.05 -42.43 25.33
N THR A 211 -35.95 -42.99 26.52
CA THR A 211 -34.75 -43.61 27.11
C THR A 211 -34.19 -44.76 26.28
N SER A 212 -32.85 -44.89 26.23
CA SER A 212 -32.04 -46.12 26.48
C SER A 212 -30.66 -45.95 25.82
N ALA A 213 -29.61 -45.71 26.60
CA ALA A 213 -28.74 -46.71 27.22
C ALA A 213 -27.54 -47.10 26.32
N ARG A 214 -26.36 -46.77 26.88
CA ARG A 214 -24.95 -47.00 26.49
C ARG A 214 -24.62 -48.48 26.13
N PRO A 215 -23.32 -48.85 26.03
CA PRO A 215 -22.26 -48.53 25.05
C PRO A 215 -21.72 -49.85 24.44
N TYR A 216 -20.67 -49.84 23.59
CA TYR A 216 -19.48 -50.71 23.69
C TYR A 216 -18.50 -50.39 22.54
N PRO A 217 -17.18 -50.34 22.81
CA PRO A 217 -16.12 -50.35 21.80
C PRO A 217 -15.66 -51.78 21.50
N GLU A 218 -15.17 -52.03 20.28
CA GLU A 218 -14.34 -53.21 19.99
C GLU A 218 -12.96 -52.81 19.48
N VAL A 219 -12.05 -53.75 19.73
CA VAL A 219 -10.59 -53.75 19.76
C VAL A 219 -9.89 -53.62 18.41
#